data_AF-A0A9P8GZW4-F1
#
_entry.id   AF-A0A9P8GZW4-F1
#
_cell.length_a   1.000
_cell.length_b   1.000
_cell.length_c   1.000
_cell.angle_alpha   90.00
_cell.angle_beta   90.00
_cell.angle_gamma   90.00
#
_symmetry.space_group_name_H-M   'P 1'
#
loop_
_entity.id
_entity.type
_entity.pdbx_description
1 polymer ?
#
loop_
_entity_poly.entity_id
_entity_poly.type
_entity_poly.pdbx_seq_one_letter_code
_entity_poly.pdbx_strand_id
1 'polypeptide(L)'
;MNLRNFATAHGNGNAILEESLRRTWWELYVMDGYLAALHKLPSFRSNTVRSEVLLPCEETVYASAGCLPQPSSLEQFDMRLFADEDIHFSSFAYRIEAARILARVLSVAASQNEDQVQVVDNALAGWMHGLPQDKADVVNVYNMVDEVLFQGHMIIHCATIYLHLPRSDLLNTLPVTANIVCAERGRHMAPASTQRSHSVKATNASKELSNLAAVRVPVQKHTPFFVCGLVLGAIVQLSACSANAGTEQHRDRVTLIIGLLKSLSRNWAISGHVLVQVKKVASEVLRTSTLATSASVGNQQNGTDYDSGISMQNSPDNTSWLSMLNMVENQEFHGLMHAEPIYPGSV
;
A
#
# COMPACT_ATOMS: atom_id res chain seq x y z
N MET A 1 -15.03 -15.99 17.23
CA MET A 1 -14.25 -14.78 17.55
C MET A 1 -14.94 -13.49 17.13
N ASN A 2 -15.76 -13.47 16.06
CA ASN A 2 -16.38 -12.25 15.50
C ASN A 2 -17.63 -11.72 16.23
N LEU A 3 -18.07 -12.37 17.30
CA LEU A 3 -19.27 -11.99 18.08
C LEU A 3 -18.89 -11.13 19.28
N ARG A 4 -19.79 -10.23 19.69
CA ARG A 4 -19.57 -9.26 20.78
C ARG A 4 -19.15 -9.91 22.09
N ASN A 5 -19.84 -10.99 22.47
CA ASN A 5 -19.66 -11.70 23.74
C ASN A 5 -18.50 -12.71 23.74
N PHE A 6 -17.81 -12.89 22.60
CA PHE A 6 -16.74 -13.89 22.52
C PHE A 6 -15.60 -13.58 23.49
N ALA A 7 -15.18 -12.31 23.57
CA ALA A 7 -14.11 -11.90 24.48
C ALA A 7 -14.50 -12.20 25.94
N THR A 8 -15.68 -11.78 26.38
CA THR A 8 -16.15 -12.00 27.76
C THR A 8 -16.36 -13.48 28.09
N ALA A 9 -16.86 -14.28 27.13
CA ALA A 9 -17.09 -15.71 27.33
C ALA A 9 -15.80 -16.52 27.46
N HIS A 10 -14.71 -16.06 26.85
CA HIS A 10 -13.42 -16.77 26.81
C HIS A 10 -12.30 -16.04 27.58
N GLY A 11 -12.60 -14.89 28.18
CA GLY A 11 -11.65 -14.06 28.93
C GLY A 11 -11.54 -14.41 30.41
N ASN A 12 -12.39 -15.31 30.93
CA ASN A 12 -12.39 -15.75 32.33
C ASN A 12 -12.46 -14.60 33.35
N GLY A 13 -13.16 -13.50 33.01
CA GLY A 13 -13.25 -12.30 33.84
C GLY A 13 -11.97 -11.46 33.91
N ASN A 14 -10.94 -11.80 33.14
CA ASN A 14 -9.70 -11.03 33.05
C ASN A 14 -9.79 -10.02 31.89
N ALA A 15 -9.93 -8.74 32.23
CA ALA A 15 -10.07 -7.65 31.26
C ALA A 15 -8.92 -7.59 30.23
N ILE A 16 -7.68 -7.91 30.63
CA ILE A 16 -6.52 -7.95 29.74
C ILE A 16 -6.66 -9.07 28.72
N LEU A 17 -7.11 -10.26 29.15
CA LEU A 17 -7.36 -11.37 28.25
C LEU A 17 -8.51 -11.07 27.28
N GLU A 18 -9.58 -10.46 27.77
CA GLU A 18 -10.70 -10.03 26.92
C GLU A 18 -10.25 -9.03 25.84
N GLU A 19 -9.39 -8.07 26.21
CA GLU A 19 -8.80 -7.12 25.27
C GLU A 19 -7.90 -7.81 24.24
N SER A 20 -7.08 -8.77 24.67
CA SER A 20 -6.21 -9.52 23.76
C SER A 20 -7.02 -10.33 22.73
N LEU A 21 -8.18 -10.88 23.13
CA LEU A 21 -9.10 -11.59 22.23
C LEU A 21 -9.73 -10.63 21.20
N ARG A 22 -10.12 -9.42 21.61
CA ARG A 22 -10.61 -8.38 20.68
C ARG A 22 -9.53 -7.98 19.67
N ARG A 23 -8.32 -7.70 20.16
CA ARG A 23 -7.15 -7.37 19.34
C ARG A 23 -6.82 -8.47 18.35
N THR A 24 -6.89 -9.74 18.79
CA THR A 24 -6.63 -10.89 17.92
C THR A 24 -7.61 -10.97 16.76
N TRP A 25 -8.92 -10.78 17.01
CA TRP A 25 -9.90 -10.76 15.93
C TRP A 25 -9.62 -9.64 14.92
N TRP A 26 -9.33 -8.43 15.41
CA TRP A 26 -9.07 -7.29 14.54
C TRP A 26 -7.76 -7.41 13.76
N GLU A 27 -6.73 -8.01 14.35
CA GLU A 27 -5.49 -8.31 13.63
C GLU A 27 -5.75 -9.33 12.51
N LEU A 28 -6.53 -10.39 12.77
CA LEU A 28 -6.95 -11.34 11.73
C LEU A 28 -7.73 -10.64 10.61
N TYR A 29 -8.65 -9.73 10.94
CA TYR A 29 -9.43 -8.97 9.95
C TYR A 29 -8.52 -8.12 9.06
N VAL A 30 -7.59 -7.37 9.65
CA VAL A 30 -6.67 -6.52 8.90
C VAL A 30 -5.74 -7.36 8.02
N MET A 31 -5.21 -8.47 8.55
CA MET A 31 -4.29 -9.35 7.81
C MET A 31 -4.97 -10.07 6.66
N ASP A 32 -6.20 -10.57 6.83
CA ASP A 32 -7.00 -11.18 5.76
C ASP A 32 -7.27 -10.17 4.63
N GLY A 33 -7.58 -8.92 4.97
CA GLY A 33 -7.74 -7.83 4.01
C GLY A 33 -6.45 -7.50 3.25
N TYR A 34 -5.30 -7.48 3.93
CA TYR A 34 -4.00 -7.29 3.30
C TYR A 34 -3.65 -8.40 2.32
N LEU A 35 -3.84 -9.66 2.73
CA LEU A 35 -3.58 -10.83 1.89
C LEU A 35 -4.50 -10.85 0.67
N ALA A 36 -5.76 -10.44 0.83
CA ALA A 36 -6.68 -10.30 -0.28
C ALA A 36 -6.25 -9.21 -1.27
N ALA A 37 -5.75 -8.07 -0.79
CA ALA A 37 -5.23 -7.01 -1.65
C ALA A 37 -3.99 -7.45 -2.45
N LEU A 38 -3.07 -8.16 -1.79
CA LEU A 38 -1.91 -8.79 -2.43
C LEU A 38 -2.35 -9.73 -3.54
N HIS A 39 -3.23 -10.69 -3.22
CA HIS A 39 -3.74 -11.66 -4.20
C HIS A 39 -4.81 -11.09 -5.16
N LYS A 40 -5.06 -9.77 -5.12
CA LYS A 40 -6.07 -9.08 -5.96
C LYS A 40 -7.46 -9.71 -5.90
N LEU A 41 -7.83 -10.23 -4.73
CA LEU A 41 -9.15 -10.80 -4.50
C LEU A 41 -10.17 -9.67 -4.28
N PRO A 42 -11.39 -9.77 -4.84
CA PRO A 42 -12.40 -8.71 -4.73
C PRO A 42 -13.05 -8.64 -3.33
N SER A 43 -12.80 -9.62 -2.46
CA SER A 43 -13.31 -9.71 -1.10
C SER A 43 -12.49 -10.72 -0.29
N PHE A 44 -12.71 -10.77 1.03
CA PHE A 44 -12.05 -11.66 1.96
C PHE A 44 -12.98 -12.15 3.07
N ARG A 45 -12.66 -13.30 3.67
CA ARG A 45 -13.59 -14.07 4.50
C ARG A 45 -14.05 -13.27 5.71
N SER A 46 -13.12 -12.66 6.43
CA SER A 46 -13.45 -11.88 7.63
C SER A 46 -14.27 -10.61 7.34
N ASN A 47 -14.27 -10.10 6.10
CA ASN A 47 -15.16 -9.00 5.66
C ASN A 47 -16.58 -9.46 5.31
N THR A 48 -16.76 -10.73 4.93
CA THR A 48 -18.08 -11.26 4.59
C THR A 48 -18.93 -11.63 5.80
N VAL A 49 -18.32 -11.69 6.98
CA VAL A 49 -19.02 -11.95 8.24
C VAL A 49 -19.27 -10.65 8.98
N ARG A 50 -20.50 -10.47 9.50
CA ARG A 50 -20.78 -9.35 10.41
C ARG A 50 -19.91 -9.49 11.65
N SER A 51 -19.15 -8.45 11.95
CA SER A 51 -18.36 -8.36 13.18
C SER A 51 -19.09 -7.47 14.18
N GLU A 52 -19.25 -7.98 15.40
CA GLU A 52 -19.78 -7.23 16.54
C GLU A 52 -18.72 -7.05 17.63
N VAL A 53 -17.47 -7.35 17.29
CA VAL A 53 -16.34 -7.23 18.22
C VAL A 53 -16.10 -5.75 18.49
N LEU A 54 -15.94 -5.42 19.77
CA LEU A 54 -15.67 -4.05 20.19
C LEU A 54 -14.26 -3.61 19.82
N LEU A 55 -14.06 -2.31 19.70
CA LEU A 55 -12.80 -1.70 19.29
C LEU A 55 -11.74 -1.83 20.39
N PRO A 56 -10.48 -2.14 20.04
CA PRO A 56 -9.38 -2.18 20.99
C PRO A 56 -9.09 -0.82 21.62
N CYS A 57 -8.52 -0.81 22.82
CA CYS A 57 -7.99 0.40 23.45
C CYS A 57 -6.58 0.74 22.91
N GLU A 58 -6.01 1.85 23.37
CA GLU A 58 -4.65 2.27 22.99
C GLU A 58 -3.56 1.28 23.44
N GLU A 59 -2.48 1.19 22.66
CA GLU A 59 -1.35 0.30 22.95
C GLU A 59 -0.72 0.60 24.31
N THR A 60 -0.52 1.88 24.64
CA THR A 60 0.05 2.31 25.92
C THR A 60 -0.83 1.92 27.10
N VAL A 61 -2.14 1.97 26.93
CA VAL A 61 -3.11 1.57 27.96
C VAL A 61 -3.07 0.07 28.19
N TYR A 62 -3.08 -0.74 27.12
CA TYR A 62 -2.95 -2.19 27.22
C TYR A 62 -1.62 -2.62 27.83
N ALA A 63 -0.50 -2.03 27.38
CA ALA A 63 0.84 -2.34 27.86
C ALA A 63 1.06 -1.99 29.33
N SER A 64 0.37 -0.97 29.85
CA SER A 64 0.44 -0.59 31.26
C SER A 64 -0.17 -1.64 32.21
N ALA A 65 -0.92 -2.62 31.67
CA ALA A 65 -1.73 -3.58 32.43
C ALA A 65 -2.65 -2.91 33.48
N GLY A 66 -2.99 -1.63 33.25
CA GLY A 66 -3.79 -0.81 34.13
C GLY A 66 -5.30 -1.04 33.97
N CYS A 67 -6.08 -0.07 34.45
CA CYS A 67 -7.52 -0.06 34.26
C CYS A 67 -7.85 0.18 32.78
N LEU A 68 -8.37 -0.84 32.09
CA LEU A 68 -8.78 -0.71 30.70
C LEU A 68 -10.06 0.12 30.59
N PRO A 69 -10.16 1.03 29.60
CA PRO A 69 -11.39 1.78 29.35
C PRO A 69 -12.49 0.84 28.89
N GLN A 70 -13.74 1.31 29.01
CA GLN A 70 -14.86 0.61 28.39
C GLN A 70 -14.69 0.58 26.87
N PRO A 71 -14.72 -0.60 26.24
CA PRO A 71 -14.46 -0.71 24.81
C PRO A 71 -15.64 -0.16 24.00
N SER A 72 -15.34 0.68 23.02
CA SER A 72 -16.34 1.29 22.13
C SER A 72 -16.75 0.34 21.01
N SER A 73 -17.96 0.50 20.49
CA SER A 73 -18.44 -0.24 19.32
C SER A 73 -18.03 0.41 18.00
N LEU A 74 -18.04 -0.37 16.92
CA LEU A 74 -17.88 0.17 15.56
C LEU A 74 -18.95 1.22 15.23
N GLU A 75 -20.18 1.04 15.69
CA GLU A 75 -21.27 1.99 15.45
C GLU A 75 -21.00 3.35 16.08
N GLN A 76 -20.50 3.37 17.32
CA GLN A 76 -20.06 4.61 17.97
C GLN A 76 -18.94 5.30 17.19
N PHE A 77 -18.00 4.53 16.64
CA PHE A 77 -16.92 5.06 15.81
C PHE A 77 -17.39 5.57 14.45
N ASP A 78 -18.32 4.87 13.80
CA ASP A 78 -18.89 5.29 12.51
C ASP A 78 -19.72 6.57 12.68
N MET A 79 -20.33 6.79 13.85
CA MET A 79 -21.09 7.98 14.19
C MET A 79 -20.24 9.13 14.77
N ARG A 80 -18.92 8.97 14.90
CA ARG A 80 -18.04 9.93 15.61
C ARG A 80 -18.11 11.36 15.09
N LEU A 81 -18.29 11.56 13.78
CA LEU A 81 -18.37 12.90 13.15
C LEU A 81 -19.69 13.61 13.41
N PHE A 82 -20.69 12.91 13.93
CA PHE A 82 -22.02 13.42 14.25
C PHE A 82 -22.28 13.48 15.76
N ALA A 83 -21.28 13.13 16.58
CA ALA A 83 -21.38 13.21 18.03
C ALA A 83 -21.22 14.67 18.49
N ASP A 84 -21.98 15.05 19.52
CA ASP A 84 -21.88 16.39 20.13
C ASP A 84 -20.58 16.58 20.93
N GLU A 85 -19.95 15.47 21.33
CA GLU A 85 -18.70 15.44 22.09
C GLU A 85 -17.54 14.88 21.25
N ASP A 86 -16.32 15.39 21.47
CA ASP A 86 -15.10 14.87 20.87
C ASP A 86 -14.73 13.50 21.49
N ILE A 87 -15.28 12.43 20.92
CA ILE A 87 -14.96 11.06 21.32
C ILE A 87 -13.59 10.67 20.76
N HIS A 88 -12.65 10.35 21.66
CA HIS A 88 -11.31 9.91 21.28
C HIS A 88 -11.29 8.39 21.12
N PHE A 89 -10.83 7.95 19.95
CA PHE A 89 -10.69 6.53 19.62
C PHE A 89 -9.21 6.14 19.49
N SER A 90 -8.93 4.86 19.72
CA SER A 90 -7.57 4.35 19.64
C SER A 90 -7.03 4.33 18.21
N SER A 91 -5.71 4.30 18.04
CA SER A 91 -5.09 4.11 16.73
C SER A 91 -5.51 2.79 16.05
N PHE A 92 -5.91 1.78 16.83
CA PHE A 92 -6.51 0.55 16.31
C PHE A 92 -7.83 0.80 15.56
N ALA A 93 -8.70 1.68 16.06
CA ALA A 93 -9.96 2.00 15.41
C ALA A 93 -9.73 2.57 14.00
N TYR A 94 -8.79 3.49 13.85
CA TYR A 94 -8.43 4.09 12.56
C TYR A 94 -7.76 3.09 11.62
N ARG A 95 -6.90 2.19 12.12
CA ARG A 95 -6.33 1.10 11.30
C ARG A 95 -7.42 0.12 10.82
N ILE A 96 -8.40 -0.19 11.66
CA ILE A 96 -9.55 -1.04 11.30
C ILE A 96 -10.41 -0.36 10.22
N GLU A 97 -10.69 0.93 10.37
CA GLU A 97 -11.40 1.70 9.34
C GLU A 97 -10.64 1.71 8.01
N ALA A 98 -9.32 1.90 8.04
CA ALA A 98 -8.49 1.83 6.84
C ALA A 98 -8.61 0.46 6.15
N ALA A 99 -8.60 -0.64 6.91
CA ALA A 99 -8.82 -1.99 6.36
C ALA A 99 -10.24 -2.18 5.78
N ARG A 100 -11.27 -1.62 6.41
CA ARG A 100 -12.64 -1.60 5.87
C ARG A 100 -12.73 -0.79 4.56
N ILE A 101 -12.01 0.32 4.46
CA ILE A 101 -11.92 1.12 3.22
C ILE A 101 -11.17 0.33 2.14
N LEU A 102 -10.07 -0.34 2.48
CA LEU A 102 -9.38 -1.25 1.56
C LEU A 102 -10.33 -2.33 1.01
N ALA A 103 -11.17 -2.94 1.86
CA ALA A 103 -12.17 -3.90 1.42
C ALA A 103 -13.14 -3.32 0.36
N ARG A 104 -13.54 -2.06 0.53
CA ARG A 104 -14.38 -1.33 -0.44
C ARG A 104 -13.63 -1.03 -1.74
N VAL A 105 -12.33 -0.73 -1.69
CA VAL A 105 -11.49 -0.57 -2.88
C VAL A 105 -11.42 -1.88 -3.67
N LEU A 106 -11.18 -3.00 -2.99
CA LEU A 106 -11.09 -4.31 -3.63
C LEU A 106 -12.39 -4.71 -4.32
N SER A 107 -13.55 -4.41 -3.72
CA SER A 107 -14.85 -4.75 -4.30
C SER A 107 -15.17 -3.97 -5.58
N VAL A 108 -14.60 -2.75 -5.73
CA VAL A 108 -14.77 -1.93 -6.94
C VAL A 108 -13.58 -2.03 -7.90
N ALA A 109 -12.56 -2.85 -7.62
CA ALA A 109 -11.33 -2.91 -8.43
C ALA A 109 -11.61 -3.19 -9.92
N ALA A 110 -12.59 -4.04 -10.21
CA ALA A 110 -13.03 -4.38 -11.57
C ALA A 110 -14.21 -3.52 -12.10
N SER A 111 -14.79 -2.66 -11.26
CA SER A 111 -15.98 -1.87 -11.61
C SER A 111 -15.62 -0.71 -12.55
N GLN A 112 -16.44 -0.52 -13.57
CA GLN A 112 -16.41 0.64 -14.48
C GLN A 112 -17.43 1.71 -14.08
N ASN A 113 -18.15 1.51 -12.98
CA ASN A 113 -19.11 2.49 -12.49
C ASN A 113 -18.36 3.61 -11.75
N GLU A 114 -18.30 4.79 -12.37
CA GLU A 114 -17.60 5.96 -11.84
C GLU A 114 -18.17 6.43 -10.49
N ASP A 115 -19.49 6.33 -10.28
CA ASP A 115 -20.13 6.72 -9.00
C ASP A 115 -19.65 5.82 -7.85
N GLN A 116 -19.59 4.50 -8.09
CA GLN A 116 -19.06 3.56 -7.10
C GLN A 116 -17.59 3.83 -6.77
N VAL A 117 -16.79 4.14 -7.78
CA VAL A 117 -15.37 4.51 -7.60
C VAL A 117 -15.27 5.82 -6.81
N GLN A 118 -16.06 6.82 -7.13
CA GLN A 118 -16.06 8.12 -6.45
C GLN A 118 -16.48 8.01 -4.99
N VAL A 119 -17.46 7.16 -4.66
CA VAL A 119 -17.89 6.91 -3.28
C VAL A 119 -16.77 6.29 -2.44
N VAL A 120 -15.96 5.41 -3.03
CA VAL A 120 -14.80 4.81 -2.34
C VAL A 120 -13.63 5.79 -2.24
N ASP A 121 -13.38 6.57 -3.29
CA ASP A 121 -12.39 7.65 -3.32
C ASP A 121 -12.68 8.72 -2.23
N ASN A 122 -13.95 9.09 -2.06
CA ASN A 122 -14.39 9.98 -0.98
C ASN A 122 -14.11 9.39 0.40
N ALA A 123 -14.20 8.08 0.58
CA ALA A 123 -13.89 7.43 1.85
C ALA A 123 -12.37 7.41 2.13
N LEU A 124 -11.53 7.23 1.11
CA LEU A 124 -10.07 7.35 1.23
C LEU A 124 -9.68 8.77 1.67
N ALA A 125 -10.22 9.79 1.00
CA ALA A 125 -9.97 11.18 1.36
C ALA A 125 -10.54 11.53 2.75
N GLY A 126 -11.77 11.07 3.02
CA GLY A 126 -12.46 11.30 4.29
C GLY A 126 -11.72 10.71 5.48
N TRP A 127 -11.08 9.55 5.34
CA TRP A 127 -10.23 8.99 6.39
C TRP A 127 -9.08 9.94 6.75
N MET A 128 -8.35 10.44 5.76
CA MET A 128 -7.21 11.36 5.98
C MET A 128 -7.63 12.66 6.65
N HIS A 129 -8.77 13.23 6.25
CA HIS A 129 -9.27 14.50 6.77
C HIS A 129 -10.05 14.35 8.09
N GLY A 130 -10.51 13.14 8.42
CA GLY A 130 -11.30 12.83 9.59
C GLY A 130 -10.48 12.36 10.79
N LEU A 131 -9.14 12.39 10.72
CA LEU A 131 -8.29 12.08 11.86
C LEU A 131 -8.31 13.24 12.87
N PRO A 132 -8.38 12.97 14.18
CA PRO A 132 -8.24 13.98 15.21
C PRO A 132 -6.81 14.53 15.22
N GLN A 133 -6.64 15.73 15.77
CA GLN A 133 -5.37 16.46 15.70
C GLN A 133 -4.18 15.69 16.30
N ASP A 134 -4.41 14.92 17.37
CA ASP A 134 -3.41 14.08 18.04
C ASP A 134 -3.02 12.83 17.24
N LYS A 135 -3.75 12.52 16.16
CA LYS A 135 -3.49 11.42 15.22
C LYS A 135 -3.28 11.89 13.78
N ALA A 136 -3.11 13.20 13.56
CA ALA A 136 -2.82 13.73 12.24
C ALA A 136 -1.40 13.35 11.76
N ASP A 137 -0.49 13.08 12.70
CA ASP A 137 0.86 12.59 12.44
C ASP A 137 1.07 11.23 13.12
N VAL A 138 1.85 10.36 12.46
CA VAL A 138 2.28 9.07 13.00
C VAL A 138 3.36 9.24 14.08
N VAL A 139 4.01 10.39 14.15
CA VAL A 139 4.93 10.75 15.22
C VAL A 139 4.17 11.50 16.30
N ASN A 140 4.13 10.93 17.51
CA ASN A 140 3.47 11.57 18.63
C ASN A 140 4.33 12.68 19.26
N VAL A 141 3.76 13.40 20.23
CA VAL A 141 4.41 14.50 20.97
C VAL A 141 5.72 14.11 21.68
N TYR A 142 5.99 12.81 21.84
CA TYR A 142 7.21 12.29 22.46
C TYR A 142 8.26 11.85 21.42
N ASN A 143 8.10 12.22 20.14
CA ASN A 143 8.92 11.77 19.01
C ASN A 143 8.93 10.24 18.83
N MET A 144 7.89 9.56 19.32
CA MET A 144 7.72 8.13 19.17
C MET A 144 6.72 7.86 18.04
N VAL A 145 7.05 6.89 17.19
CA VAL A 145 6.16 6.48 16.10
C VAL A 145 5.04 5.60 16.67
N ASP A 146 3.79 5.99 16.43
CA ASP A 146 2.62 5.14 16.60
C ASP A 146 2.55 4.13 15.45
N GLU A 147 2.92 2.89 15.73
CA GLU A 147 2.99 1.81 14.74
C GLU A 147 1.64 1.44 14.14
N VAL A 148 0.58 1.55 14.95
CA VAL A 148 -0.75 1.11 14.55
C VAL A 148 -1.35 2.15 13.61
N LEU A 149 -1.15 3.44 13.94
CA LEU A 149 -1.54 4.54 13.08
C LEU A 149 -0.69 4.59 11.81
N PHE A 150 0.63 4.35 11.91
CA PHE A 150 1.52 4.17 10.76
C PHE A 150 0.98 3.11 9.79
N GLN A 151 0.55 1.96 10.31
CA GLN A 151 -0.07 0.92 9.49
C GLN A 151 -1.39 1.39 8.87
N GLY A 152 -2.22 2.15 9.59
CA GLY A 152 -3.43 2.79 9.05
C GLY A 152 -3.13 3.66 7.81
N HIS A 153 -2.16 4.58 7.92
CA HIS A 153 -1.71 5.40 6.78
C HIS A 153 -1.17 4.55 5.63
N MET A 154 -0.36 3.52 5.94
CA MET A 154 0.12 2.57 4.94
C MET A 154 -1.05 1.91 4.19
N ILE A 155 -2.07 1.41 4.89
CA ILE A 155 -3.26 0.80 4.26
C ILE A 155 -3.91 1.79 3.31
N ILE A 156 -4.15 3.03 3.74
CA ILE A 156 -4.85 4.05 2.93
C ILE A 156 -4.07 4.40 1.67
N HIS A 157 -2.76 4.61 1.76
CA HIS A 157 -1.97 4.92 0.57
C HIS A 157 -1.88 3.72 -0.38
N CYS A 158 -1.74 2.49 0.14
CA CYS A 158 -1.81 1.28 -0.69
C CYS A 158 -3.18 1.15 -1.37
N ALA A 159 -4.28 1.34 -0.63
CA ALA A 159 -5.65 1.30 -1.14
C ALA A 159 -5.88 2.37 -2.22
N THR A 160 -5.31 3.56 -2.05
CA THR A 160 -5.32 4.63 -3.06
C THR A 160 -4.62 4.16 -4.34
N ILE A 161 -3.43 3.56 -4.24
CA ILE A 161 -2.74 3.01 -5.41
C ILE A 161 -3.58 1.91 -6.08
N TYR A 162 -4.17 0.98 -5.31
CA TYR A 162 -5.02 -0.08 -5.85
C TYR A 162 -6.26 0.46 -6.58
N LEU A 163 -6.85 1.56 -6.11
CA LEU A 163 -8.00 2.18 -6.75
C LEU A 163 -7.62 2.91 -8.04
N HIS A 164 -6.54 3.70 -8.02
CA HIS A 164 -6.23 4.64 -9.10
C HIS A 164 -5.26 4.09 -10.15
N LEU A 165 -4.25 3.29 -9.78
CA LEU A 165 -3.23 2.83 -10.74
C LEU A 165 -3.83 2.06 -11.93
N PRO A 166 -4.77 1.11 -11.76
CA PRO A 166 -5.37 0.40 -12.91
C PRO A 166 -6.23 1.29 -13.83
N ARG A 167 -6.64 2.48 -13.35
CA ARG A 167 -7.46 3.46 -14.08
C ARG A 167 -6.63 4.61 -14.67
N SER A 168 -5.33 4.62 -14.36
CA SER A 168 -4.38 5.62 -14.81
C SER A 168 -3.79 5.26 -16.18
N ASP A 169 -3.18 6.25 -16.85
CA ASP A 169 -2.40 6.03 -18.07
C ASP A 169 -0.95 5.57 -17.79
N LEU A 170 -0.53 5.53 -16.52
CA LEU A 170 0.86 5.23 -16.11
C LEU A 170 1.33 3.85 -16.57
N LEU A 171 0.48 2.82 -16.50
CA LEU A 171 0.89 1.47 -16.89
C LEU A 171 1.06 1.34 -18.41
N ASN A 172 0.40 2.16 -19.21
CA ASN A 172 0.48 2.10 -20.67
C ASN A 172 1.86 2.49 -21.20
N THR A 173 2.70 3.15 -20.38
CA THR A 173 4.06 3.53 -20.76
C THR A 173 5.07 2.42 -20.53
N LEU A 174 4.63 1.28 -19.99
CA LEU A 174 5.47 0.10 -19.76
C LEU A 174 5.54 -0.75 -21.05
N PRO A 175 6.74 -1.05 -21.59
CA PRO A 175 6.93 -1.83 -22.82
C PRO A 175 6.19 -3.18 -22.85
N VAL A 176 5.95 -3.74 -21.66
CA VAL A 176 5.35 -5.05 -21.40
C VAL A 176 3.81 -5.06 -21.47
N THR A 177 3.16 -3.92 -21.31
CA THR A 177 1.69 -3.88 -21.21
C THR A 177 0.97 -4.00 -22.55
N ALA A 178 1.70 -3.97 -23.68
CA ALA A 178 1.10 -4.23 -24.99
C ALA A 178 0.47 -5.63 -25.11
N ASN A 179 0.87 -6.61 -24.27
CA ASN A 179 0.46 -8.02 -24.36
C ASN A 179 -0.17 -8.60 -23.07
N ILE A 180 -0.51 -7.78 -22.06
CA ILE A 180 -1.13 -8.25 -20.81
C ILE A 180 -2.62 -7.88 -20.80
N VAL A 181 -3.49 -8.87 -20.54
CA VAL A 181 -4.95 -8.76 -20.41
C VAL A 181 -5.42 -7.63 -19.46
N CYS A 182 -4.59 -7.23 -18.49
CA CYS A 182 -4.84 -6.08 -17.61
C CYS A 182 -4.80 -4.72 -18.34
N ALA A 183 -4.01 -4.57 -19.41
CA ALA A 183 -3.98 -3.37 -20.24
C ALA A 183 -5.19 -3.31 -21.21
N GLU A 184 -5.70 -4.47 -21.64
CA GLU A 184 -6.95 -4.56 -22.41
C GLU A 184 -8.17 -4.10 -21.62
N ARG A 185 -8.19 -4.32 -20.30
CA ARG A 185 -9.28 -3.84 -19.43
C ARG A 185 -9.27 -2.32 -19.21
N GLY A 186 -8.11 -1.65 -19.35
CA GLY A 186 -7.98 -0.19 -19.30
C GLY A 186 -8.23 0.52 -20.64
N ARG A 187 -8.36 -0.23 -21.74
CA ARG A 187 -8.56 0.33 -23.09
C ARG A 187 -9.99 0.81 -23.38
N HIS A 188 -10.95 0.56 -22.49
CA HIS A 188 -12.32 1.06 -22.67
C HIS A 188 -12.61 2.34 -21.88
N MET A 189 -12.23 3.46 -22.51
CA MET A 189 -13.05 4.68 -22.68
C MET A 189 -13.33 5.62 -21.49
N ALA A 190 -12.45 5.72 -20.48
CA ALA A 190 -12.47 6.92 -19.62
C ALA A 190 -11.84 8.12 -20.38
N PRO A 191 -12.40 9.35 -20.27
CA PRO A 191 -11.77 10.54 -20.85
C PRO A 191 -10.33 10.74 -20.35
N ALA A 192 -9.44 11.26 -21.20
CA ALA A 192 -8.03 11.47 -20.84
C ALA A 192 -7.83 12.35 -19.59
N SER A 193 -8.76 13.29 -19.33
CA SER A 193 -8.77 14.12 -18.11
C SER A 193 -8.99 13.29 -16.84
N THR A 194 -9.87 12.29 -16.91
CA THR A 194 -10.18 11.38 -15.81
C THR A 194 -8.97 10.47 -15.54
N GLN A 195 -8.38 9.89 -16.58
CA GLN A 195 -7.18 9.06 -16.46
C GLN A 195 -6.01 9.81 -15.81
N ARG A 196 -5.79 11.07 -16.20
CA ARG A 196 -4.76 11.93 -15.59
C ARG A 196 -4.99 12.16 -14.09
N SER A 197 -6.24 12.36 -13.66
CA SER A 197 -6.58 12.49 -12.24
C SER A 197 -6.19 11.23 -11.45
N HIS A 198 -6.49 10.04 -12.01
CA HIS A 198 -6.04 8.78 -11.42
C HIS A 198 -4.51 8.68 -11.36
N SER A 199 -3.79 9.07 -12.41
CA SER A 199 -2.32 9.10 -12.42
C SER A 199 -1.76 9.97 -11.30
N VAL A 200 -2.28 11.19 -11.14
CA VAL A 200 -1.86 12.12 -10.08
C VAL A 200 -2.10 11.52 -8.69
N LYS A 201 -3.27 10.94 -8.45
CA LYS A 201 -3.61 10.33 -7.15
C LYS A 201 -2.71 9.13 -6.82
N ALA A 202 -2.47 8.24 -7.78
CA ALA A 202 -1.57 7.10 -7.61
C ALA A 202 -0.13 7.56 -7.32
N THR A 203 0.38 8.53 -8.09
CA THR A 203 1.71 9.11 -7.90
C THR A 203 1.85 9.80 -6.54
N ASN A 204 0.85 10.56 -6.09
CA ASN A 204 0.88 11.22 -4.79
C ASN A 204 0.85 10.20 -3.64
N ALA A 205 -0.02 9.18 -3.70
CA ALA A 205 -0.03 8.11 -2.70
C ALA A 205 1.31 7.37 -2.60
N SER A 206 1.97 7.14 -3.74
CA SER A 206 3.32 6.54 -3.75
C SER A 206 4.38 7.45 -3.09
N LYS A 207 4.29 8.77 -3.26
CA LYS A 207 5.18 9.72 -2.58
C LYS A 207 4.98 9.65 -1.06
N GLU A 208 3.73 9.64 -0.61
CA GLU A 208 3.42 9.55 0.82
C GLU A 208 3.86 8.23 1.45
N LEU A 209 3.75 7.08 0.75
CA LEU A 209 4.35 5.83 1.23
C LEU A 209 5.85 5.94 1.44
N SER A 210 6.57 6.62 0.55
CA SER A 210 8.01 6.82 0.68
C SER A 210 8.36 7.83 1.78
N ASN A 211 7.55 8.87 1.99
CA ASN A 211 7.70 9.80 3.10
C ASN A 211 7.53 9.06 4.43
N LEU A 212 6.43 8.29 4.54
CA LEU A 212 6.10 7.47 5.70
C LEU A 212 7.25 6.51 6.06
N ALA A 213 7.85 5.86 5.06
CA ALA A 213 9.04 5.01 5.25
C ALA A 213 10.26 5.74 5.84
N ALA A 214 10.43 7.01 5.47
CA ALA A 214 11.58 7.83 5.84
C ALA A 214 11.43 8.48 7.24
N VAL A 215 10.22 8.47 7.82
CA VAL A 215 9.95 9.00 9.16
C VAL A 215 10.76 8.29 10.25
N ARG A 216 11.14 7.02 10.04
CA ARG A 216 11.78 6.23 11.08
C ARG A 216 13.18 5.73 10.74
N VAL A 217 14.11 6.06 11.62
CA VAL A 217 15.44 5.46 11.69
C VAL A 217 15.59 4.84 13.08
N PRO A 218 15.87 3.52 13.21
CA PRO A 218 16.14 2.54 12.17
C PRO A 218 14.86 1.95 11.53
N VAL A 219 14.82 1.93 10.19
CA VAL A 219 13.76 1.34 9.32
C VAL A 219 13.48 -0.14 9.66
N GLN A 220 14.43 -0.81 10.31
CA GLN A 220 14.41 -2.19 10.78
C GLN A 220 13.22 -2.55 11.69
N LYS A 221 12.57 -1.56 12.31
CA LYS A 221 11.41 -1.77 13.19
C LYS A 221 10.07 -1.82 12.45
N HIS A 222 10.04 -1.55 11.14
CA HIS A 222 8.79 -1.64 10.38
C HIS A 222 8.35 -3.08 10.15
N THR A 223 7.04 -3.24 10.04
CA THR A 223 6.39 -4.48 9.65
C THR A 223 6.82 -4.92 8.24
N PRO A 224 7.07 -6.23 7.99
CA PRO A 224 7.42 -6.71 6.66
C PRO A 224 6.32 -6.46 5.62
N PHE A 225 5.07 -6.24 6.03
CA PHE A 225 3.97 -5.83 5.12
C PHE A 225 4.25 -4.49 4.43
N PHE A 226 5.13 -3.66 5.01
CA PHE A 226 5.56 -2.40 4.40
C PHE A 226 6.33 -2.61 3.09
N VAL A 227 6.97 -3.78 2.91
CA VAL A 227 7.67 -4.14 1.66
C VAL A 227 6.71 -4.12 0.47
N CYS A 228 5.48 -4.62 0.62
CA CYS A 228 4.49 -4.56 -0.46
C CYS A 228 4.15 -3.11 -0.84
N GLY A 229 3.95 -2.23 0.15
CA GLY A 229 3.70 -0.81 -0.11
C GLY A 229 4.85 -0.15 -0.87
N LEU A 230 6.10 -0.49 -0.53
CA LEU A 230 7.29 -0.02 -1.25
C LEU A 230 7.35 -0.53 -2.69
N VAL A 231 6.94 -1.78 -2.95
CA VAL A 231 6.85 -2.32 -4.32
C VAL A 231 5.80 -1.58 -5.14
N LEU A 232 4.59 -1.38 -4.59
CA LEU A 232 3.54 -0.60 -5.24
C LEU A 232 4.02 0.82 -5.56
N GLY A 233 4.70 1.45 -4.60
CA GLY A 233 5.32 2.75 -4.81
C GLY A 233 6.36 2.74 -5.93
N ALA A 234 7.25 1.74 -5.97
CA ALA A 234 8.26 1.62 -7.01
C ALA A 234 7.64 1.45 -8.40
N ILE A 235 6.59 0.63 -8.54
CA ILE A 235 5.86 0.44 -9.80
C ILE A 235 5.33 1.79 -10.29
N VAL A 236 4.68 2.56 -9.41
CA VAL A 236 4.12 3.88 -9.76
C VAL A 236 5.22 4.86 -10.17
N GLN A 237 6.30 4.99 -9.39
CA GLN A 237 7.38 5.94 -9.70
C GLN A 237 8.13 5.56 -10.98
N LEU A 238 8.38 4.27 -11.21
CA LEU A 238 9.04 3.79 -12.44
C LEU A 238 8.16 3.98 -13.68
N SER A 239 6.85 3.76 -13.54
CA SER A 239 5.89 4.06 -14.61
C SER A 239 5.88 5.55 -14.95
N ALA A 240 5.87 6.42 -13.93
CA ALA A 240 5.94 7.87 -14.11
C ALA A 240 7.28 8.33 -14.72
N CYS A 241 8.41 7.74 -14.32
CA CYS A 241 9.72 7.97 -14.95
C CYS A 241 9.70 7.68 -16.46
N SER A 242 9.03 6.59 -16.86
CA SER A 242 8.95 6.17 -18.26
C SER A 242 8.04 7.08 -19.09
N ALA A 243 6.94 7.56 -18.50
CA ALA A 243 6.00 8.47 -19.15
C ALA A 243 6.58 9.87 -19.35
N ASN A 244 7.26 10.37 -18.33
CA ASN A 244 7.85 11.71 -18.29
C ASN A 244 9.37 11.56 -18.17
N ALA A 245 10.02 11.26 -19.30
CA ALA A 245 11.46 10.96 -19.39
C ALA A 245 12.30 11.91 -18.50
N GLY A 246 12.64 11.44 -17.30
CA GLY A 246 13.67 12.06 -16.47
C GLY A 246 13.29 13.28 -15.64
N THR A 247 12.11 13.36 -15.00
CA THR A 247 12.04 14.24 -13.82
C THR A 247 12.90 13.64 -12.71
N GLU A 248 14.02 14.29 -12.35
CA GLU A 248 14.95 13.87 -11.28
C GLU A 248 14.21 13.45 -9.99
N GLN A 249 13.07 14.10 -9.69
CA GLN A 249 12.22 13.77 -8.55
C GLN A 249 11.77 12.29 -8.52
N HIS A 250 11.34 11.69 -9.64
CA HIS A 250 10.90 10.29 -9.65
C HIS A 250 12.09 9.34 -9.51
N ARG A 251 13.26 9.70 -10.06
CA ARG A 251 14.53 8.99 -9.86
C ARG A 251 14.99 8.96 -8.40
N ASP A 252 14.94 10.10 -7.74
CA ASP A 252 15.29 10.21 -6.32
C ASP A 252 14.37 9.36 -5.45
N ARG A 253 13.08 9.30 -5.78
CA ARG A 253 12.10 8.46 -5.09
C ARG A 253 12.36 6.97 -5.30
N VAL A 254 12.68 6.53 -6.52
CA VAL A 254 13.10 5.14 -6.77
C VAL A 254 14.36 4.80 -5.98
N THR A 255 15.32 5.72 -5.93
CA THR A 255 16.57 5.56 -5.17
C THR A 255 16.30 5.41 -3.67
N LEU A 256 15.41 6.24 -3.12
CA LEU A 256 14.94 6.13 -1.73
C LEU A 256 14.31 4.76 -1.46
N ILE A 257 13.39 4.30 -2.32
CA ILE A 257 12.75 2.98 -2.17
C ILE A 257 13.78 1.84 -2.20
N ILE A 258 14.76 1.90 -3.10
CA ILE A 258 15.88 0.95 -3.15
C ILE A 258 16.69 0.96 -1.83
N GLY A 259 16.96 2.14 -1.29
CA GLY A 259 17.65 2.31 0.00
C GLY A 259 16.86 1.71 1.17
N LEU A 260 15.54 1.94 1.20
CA LEU A 260 14.63 1.39 2.21
C LEU A 260 14.58 -0.14 2.16
N LEU A 261 14.40 -0.71 0.96
CA LEU A 261 14.41 -2.16 0.75
C LEU A 261 15.75 -2.80 1.15
N LYS A 262 16.88 -2.15 0.85
CA LYS A 262 18.22 -2.59 1.29
C LYS A 262 18.38 -2.54 2.82
N SER A 263 17.73 -1.59 3.48
CA SER A 263 17.74 -1.48 4.94
C SER A 263 16.91 -2.60 5.58
N LEU A 264 15.72 -2.87 5.02
CA LEU A 264 14.81 -3.92 5.46
C LEU A 264 15.34 -5.33 5.19
N SER A 265 16.13 -5.53 4.13
CA SER A 265 16.71 -6.84 3.79
C SER A 265 17.69 -7.38 4.82
N ARG A 266 18.08 -6.57 5.81
CA ARG A 266 18.87 -7.04 6.96
C ARG A 266 18.06 -7.93 7.91
N ASN A 267 16.74 -7.70 7.99
CA ASN A 267 15.84 -8.43 8.89
C ASN A 267 14.89 -9.35 8.11
N TRP A 268 14.52 -8.97 6.89
CA TRP A 268 13.47 -9.63 6.12
C TRP A 268 14.00 -10.11 4.77
N ALA A 269 14.18 -11.42 4.61
CA ALA A 269 14.70 -12.04 3.38
C ALA A 269 13.91 -11.58 2.14
N ILE A 270 12.59 -11.49 2.26
CA ILE A 270 11.71 -11.00 1.20
C ILE A 270 12.11 -9.63 0.63
N SER A 271 12.62 -8.72 1.46
CA SER A 271 13.07 -7.41 1.00
C SER A 271 14.30 -7.53 0.10
N GLY A 272 15.16 -8.53 0.34
CA GLY A 272 16.31 -8.83 -0.51
C GLY A 272 15.90 -9.32 -1.90
N HIS A 273 14.94 -10.25 -1.97
CA HIS A 273 14.39 -10.73 -3.23
C HIS A 273 13.75 -9.60 -4.04
N VAL A 274 12.89 -8.81 -3.38
CA VAL A 274 12.23 -7.64 -3.98
C VAL A 274 13.24 -6.60 -4.46
N LEU A 275 14.28 -6.31 -3.66
CA LEU A 275 15.32 -5.35 -4.00
C LEU A 275 16.01 -5.68 -5.34
N VAL A 276 16.30 -6.95 -5.58
CA VAL A 276 16.94 -7.41 -6.83
C VAL A 276 16.04 -7.11 -8.03
N GLN A 277 14.74 -7.41 -7.93
CA GLN A 277 13.79 -7.18 -9.02
C GLN A 277 13.58 -5.67 -9.27
N VAL A 278 13.37 -4.88 -8.22
CA VAL A 278 13.21 -3.41 -8.32
C VAL A 278 14.44 -2.78 -8.99
N LYS A 279 15.66 -3.18 -8.60
CA LYS A 279 16.90 -2.67 -9.21
C LYS A 279 17.03 -3.02 -10.68
N LYS A 280 16.65 -4.25 -11.06
CA LYS A 280 16.71 -4.71 -12.45
C LYS A 280 15.78 -3.86 -13.32
N VAL A 281 14.52 -3.69 -12.89
CA VAL A 281 13.54 -2.87 -13.62
C VAL A 281 13.96 -1.41 -13.65
N ALA A 282 14.40 -0.85 -12.52
CA ALA A 282 14.86 0.54 -12.45
C ALA A 282 16.00 0.83 -13.43
N SER A 283 17.01 -0.05 -13.48
CA SER A 283 18.13 0.10 -14.41
C SER A 283 17.67 0.20 -15.87
N GLU A 284 16.69 -0.63 -16.26
CA GLU A 284 16.20 -0.63 -17.64
C GLU A 284 15.40 0.63 -18.00
N VAL A 285 14.50 1.08 -17.11
CA VAL A 285 13.74 2.32 -17.30
C VAL A 285 14.64 3.53 -17.40
N LEU A 286 15.66 3.59 -16.54
CA LEU A 286 16.56 4.74 -16.50
C LEU A 286 17.51 4.77 -17.69
N ARG A 287 17.91 3.60 -18.23
CA ARG A 287 18.74 3.49 -19.44
C ARG A 287 17.97 3.90 -20.69
N THR A 288 16.74 3.41 -20.85
CA THR A 288 15.85 3.77 -21.97
C THR A 288 15.49 5.26 -21.98
N SER A 289 15.21 5.84 -20.80
CA SER A 289 14.95 7.28 -20.65
C SER A 289 16.16 8.12 -21.08
N THR A 290 17.38 7.72 -20.67
CA THR A 290 18.61 8.44 -21.02
C THR A 290 18.88 8.44 -22.53
N LEU A 291 18.65 7.29 -23.18
CA LEU A 291 18.79 7.14 -24.64
C LEU A 291 17.78 7.99 -25.42
N ALA A 292 16.54 8.09 -24.95
CA ALA A 292 15.51 8.94 -25.55
C ALA A 292 15.87 10.44 -25.43
N THR A 293 16.37 10.85 -24.27
CA THR A 293 16.87 12.23 -24.06
C THR A 293 18.06 12.53 -24.98
N SER A 294 19.04 11.62 -25.13
CA SER A 294 20.18 11.85 -26.02
C SER A 294 19.79 11.90 -27.51
N ALA A 295 18.80 11.10 -27.93
CA ALA A 295 18.30 11.14 -29.31
C ALA A 295 17.53 12.43 -29.63
N SER A 296 16.75 12.95 -28.67
CA SER A 296 16.03 14.23 -28.84
C SER A 296 16.97 15.45 -28.87
N VAL A 297 18.10 15.40 -28.15
CA VAL A 297 19.15 16.43 -28.20
C VAL A 297 19.98 16.32 -29.50
N GLY A 298 20.25 15.11 -29.99
CA GLY A 298 20.97 14.88 -31.26
C GLY A 298 20.18 15.31 -32.51
N ASN A 299 18.85 15.22 -32.48
CA ASN A 299 17.99 15.63 -33.60
C ASN A 299 17.76 17.14 -33.73
N GLN A 300 18.25 17.96 -32.79
CA GLN A 300 18.23 19.43 -32.96
C GLN A 300 19.42 19.98 -33.76
N GLN A 301 20.40 19.15 -34.15
CA GLN A 301 21.60 19.63 -34.85
C GLN A 301 21.76 19.18 -36.31
N ASN A 302 20.93 18.31 -36.87
CA ASN A 302 21.03 17.97 -38.29
C ASN A 302 19.64 17.79 -38.92
N GLY A 303 19.21 18.80 -39.68
CA GLY A 303 18.16 18.61 -40.68
C GLY A 303 18.77 18.05 -41.95
N THR A 304 18.39 16.81 -42.31
CA THR A 304 18.01 16.36 -43.66
C THR A 304 17.61 14.88 -43.60
N ASP A 305 16.53 14.57 -44.31
CA ASP A 305 15.96 13.26 -44.71
C ASP A 305 16.86 12.05 -44.53
N TYR A 306 16.37 10.95 -43.94
CA TYR A 306 16.15 9.65 -44.62
C TYR A 306 15.47 8.61 -43.70
N ASP A 307 14.54 7.89 -44.34
CA ASP A 307 13.93 6.59 -44.08
C ASP A 307 14.69 5.63 -43.12
N SER A 308 13.96 4.98 -42.21
CA SER A 308 14.28 3.65 -41.67
C SER A 308 13.08 3.04 -40.95
N GLY A 309 12.62 1.90 -41.47
CA GLY A 309 11.49 1.12 -41.00
C GLY A 309 11.54 0.70 -39.52
N ILE A 310 10.34 0.60 -38.95
CA ILE A 310 10.09 0.09 -37.61
C ILE A 310 10.45 -1.40 -37.57
N SER A 311 11.66 -1.69 -37.12
CA SER A 311 12.06 -3.02 -36.66
C SER A 311 11.37 -3.27 -35.30
N MET A 312 10.22 -3.95 -35.31
CA MET A 312 9.69 -4.60 -34.12
C MET A 312 10.57 -5.82 -33.78
N GLN A 313 11.68 -5.58 -33.12
CA GLN A 313 12.41 -6.64 -32.41
C GLN A 313 11.67 -6.93 -31.10
N ASN A 314 11.03 -8.10 -31.03
CA ASN A 314 10.59 -8.70 -29.77
C ASN A 314 11.82 -8.94 -28.89
N SER A 315 12.11 -8.00 -27.98
CA SER A 315 13.21 -8.14 -27.03
C SER A 315 12.85 -9.17 -25.94
N PRO A 316 13.78 -10.04 -25.52
CA PRO A 316 13.61 -10.93 -24.35
C PRO A 316 13.43 -10.17 -23.00
N ASP A 317 13.49 -8.84 -23.02
CA ASP A 317 13.43 -7.94 -21.85
C ASP A 317 12.05 -7.80 -21.19
N ASN A 318 10.99 -8.30 -21.82
CA ASN A 318 9.61 -8.22 -21.30
C ASN A 318 9.36 -9.01 -19.99
N THR A 319 10.33 -9.81 -19.54
CA THR A 319 10.20 -10.66 -18.35
C THR A 319 10.36 -9.90 -17.02
N SER A 320 11.11 -8.79 -17.00
CA SER A 320 11.45 -8.10 -15.75
C SER A 320 10.27 -7.34 -15.12
N TRP A 321 9.44 -6.70 -15.95
CA TRP A 321 8.23 -6.02 -15.49
C TRP A 321 7.12 -6.99 -15.10
N LEU A 322 6.97 -8.07 -15.89
CA LEU A 322 6.09 -9.19 -15.55
C LEU A 322 6.46 -9.76 -14.18
N SER A 323 7.74 -10.00 -13.91
CA SER A 323 8.24 -10.41 -12.60
C SER A 323 7.81 -9.44 -11.49
N MET A 324 8.00 -8.13 -11.67
CA MET A 324 7.65 -7.13 -10.65
C MET A 324 6.13 -7.03 -10.38
N LEU A 325 5.30 -7.13 -11.42
CA LEU A 325 3.84 -7.17 -11.29
C LEU A 325 3.37 -8.49 -10.66
N ASN A 326 3.98 -9.60 -11.09
CA ASN A 326 3.68 -10.94 -10.60
C ASN A 326 4.19 -11.17 -9.18
N MET A 327 5.21 -10.44 -8.70
CA MET A 327 5.62 -10.47 -7.29
C MET A 327 4.47 -10.01 -6.40
N VAL A 328 3.75 -8.95 -6.79
CA VAL A 328 2.56 -8.50 -6.06
C VAL A 328 1.46 -9.59 -6.12
N GLU A 329 1.36 -10.35 -7.20
CA GLU A 329 0.30 -11.34 -7.46
C GLU A 329 0.55 -12.74 -6.90
N ASN A 330 1.80 -13.20 -6.76
CA ASN A 330 2.15 -14.59 -6.47
C ASN A 330 2.48 -14.85 -4.99
N GLN A 331 2.15 -16.07 -4.54
CA GLN A 331 2.36 -16.63 -3.20
C GLN A 331 3.84 -16.69 -2.72
N GLU A 332 4.80 -16.13 -3.47
CA GLU A 332 6.20 -16.03 -3.05
C GLU A 332 6.37 -15.21 -1.76
N PHE A 333 5.44 -14.28 -1.49
CA PHE A 333 5.39 -13.58 -0.21
C PHE A 333 5.18 -14.54 0.97
N HIS A 334 4.43 -15.63 0.80
CA HIS A 334 4.10 -16.54 1.91
C HIS A 334 5.29 -17.41 2.34
N GLY A 335 6.13 -17.85 1.40
CA GLY A 335 7.32 -18.68 1.69
C GLY A 335 8.51 -17.88 2.25
N LEU A 336 8.59 -16.58 1.94
CA LEU A 336 9.73 -15.71 2.26
C LEU A 336 9.54 -14.86 3.53
N MET A 337 8.35 -14.91 4.14
CA MET A 337 8.04 -14.26 5.42
C MET A 337 8.44 -15.11 6.63
N HIS A 338 8.93 -16.33 6.41
CA HIS A 338 9.57 -17.12 7.45
C HIS A 338 10.90 -16.46 7.84
N ALA A 339 10.97 -15.91 9.05
CA ALA A 339 12.24 -15.59 9.67
C ALA A 339 12.97 -16.91 9.93
N GLU A 340 14.11 -17.15 9.28
CA GLU A 340 15.04 -18.14 9.78
C GLU A 340 15.46 -17.72 11.20
N PRO A 341 15.44 -18.62 12.19
CA PRO A 341 15.86 -18.29 13.54
C PRO A 341 17.32 -17.85 13.53
N ILE A 342 17.55 -16.57 13.82
CA ILE A 342 18.88 -16.02 14.06
C ILE A 342 19.30 -16.46 15.47
N TYR A 343 19.63 -17.73 15.64
CA TYR A 343 20.51 -18.21 16.71
C TYR A 343 21.03 -19.60 16.33
N PRO A 344 22.35 -19.77 16.10
CA PRO A 344 22.95 -21.09 16.14
C PRO A 344 23.01 -21.52 17.61
N GLY A 345 22.35 -22.64 17.91
CA GLY A 345 22.45 -23.49 19.10
C GLY A 345 23.05 -22.95 20.40
N SER A 346 22.30 -23.10 21.48
CA SER A 346 22.86 -23.49 22.78
C SER A 346 21.81 -24.29 23.56
N VAL A 347 22.04 -25.61 23.56
CA VAL A 347 21.56 -26.71 24.43
C VAL A 347 20.09 -26.74 24.84
#